data_AF-A0A973M7Q1-F1
#
_entry.id   AF-A0A973M7Q1-F1
#
_cell.length_a   1.000
_cell.length_b   1.000
_cell.length_c   1.000
_cell.angle_alpha   90.00
_cell.angle_beta   90.00
_cell.angle_gamma   90.00
#
_symmetry.space_group_name_H-M   'P 1'
#
loop_
_entity.id
_entity.type
_entity.pdbx_description
1 polymer ?
#
loop_
_entity_poly.entity_id
_entity_poly.type
_entity_poly.pdbx_seq_one_letter_code
_entity_poly.pdbx_strand_id
1 'polypeptide(L)'
;MTGPRRSGRSLLARSFVERVGGRLFDDAQQREETELFHAWNHAQDSGRPLIMVAEDLPPAWSPALPDLKTRLAITPVVRINLPDDELFAALIQLHFADRGLHIPGDALRFMSDRLHRDYWTAERAVEAVDRFAIAERARLSLPTVRRALAEARMIGEAA
;
A
#
# COMPACT_ATOMS: atom_id res chain seq x y z
N MET A 1 0.29 5.28 11.95
CA MET A 1 -0.45 4.70 10.81
C MET A 1 0.16 3.35 10.46
N THR A 2 -0.68 2.36 10.18
CA THR A 2 -0.28 1.01 9.78
C THR A 2 -1.11 0.55 8.58
N GLY A 3 -0.70 -0.54 7.94
CA GLY A 3 -1.44 -1.15 6.84
C GLY A 3 -0.55 -2.10 6.04
N PRO A 4 -1.14 -2.89 5.12
CA PRO A 4 -0.40 -3.79 4.25
C PRO A 4 0.71 -3.07 3.46
N ARG A 5 1.71 -3.83 3.02
CA ARG A 5 2.74 -3.30 2.10
C ARG A 5 2.07 -2.78 0.83
N ARG A 6 2.62 -1.68 0.27
CA ARG A 6 2.08 -0.95 -0.90
C ARG A 6 0.68 -0.32 -0.73
N SER A 7 0.10 -0.31 0.47
CA SER A 7 -1.20 0.34 0.74
C SER A 7 -1.23 1.87 0.64
N GLY A 8 -0.11 2.53 0.29
CA GLY A 8 -0.01 3.99 0.23
C GLY A 8 0.17 4.68 1.58
N ARG A 9 0.34 3.94 2.70
CA ARG A 9 0.62 4.49 4.04
C ARG A 9 1.73 5.55 4.04
N SER A 10 2.89 5.25 3.45
CA SER A 10 4.02 6.19 3.41
C SER A 10 3.70 7.44 2.59
N LEU A 11 2.97 7.28 1.48
CA LEU A 11 2.55 8.39 0.61
C LEU A 11 1.56 9.31 1.33
N LEU A 12 0.52 8.75 1.95
CA LEU A 12 -0.48 9.52 2.69
C LEU A 12 0.15 10.26 3.89
N ALA A 13 1.03 9.59 4.63
CA ALA A 13 1.74 10.19 5.76
C ALA A 13 2.58 11.39 5.32
N ARG A 14 3.35 11.22 4.24
CA ARG A 14 4.20 12.27 3.67
C ARG A 14 3.37 13.44 3.18
N SER A 15 2.34 13.18 2.36
CA SER A 15 1.47 14.24 1.82
C SER A 15 0.76 15.02 2.92
N PHE A 16 0.33 14.35 3.99
CA PHE A 16 -0.23 15.03 5.15
C PHE A 16 0.77 15.99 5.78
N VAL A 17 1.97 15.50 6.15
CA VAL A 17 3.00 16.32 6.80
C VAL A 17 3.48 17.46 5.91
N GLU A 18 3.60 17.24 4.60
CA GLU A 18 3.92 18.30 3.62
C GLU A 18 2.86 19.40 3.58
N ARG A 19 1.58 19.03 3.73
CA ARG A 19 0.47 19.99 3.65
C ARG A 19 0.22 20.77 4.95
N VAL A 20 0.29 20.11 6.10
CA VAL A 20 -0.04 20.74 7.39
C VAL A 20 1.19 21.18 8.20
N GLY A 21 2.39 20.73 7.80
CA GLY A 21 3.59 20.86 8.62
C GLY A 21 3.59 19.88 9.78
N GLY A 22 4.75 19.30 10.10
CA GLY A 22 4.88 18.30 11.16
C GLY A 22 6.15 17.47 11.01
N ARG A 23 6.20 16.34 11.71
CA ARG A 23 7.28 15.37 11.60
C ARG A 23 6.76 14.01 11.18
N LEU A 24 7.51 13.33 10.33
CA LEU A 24 7.23 11.97 9.86
C LEU A 24 8.39 11.05 10.24
N PHE A 25 8.08 9.91 10.84
CA PHE A 25 8.94 8.73 10.81
C PHE A 25 8.29 7.66 9.96
N ASP A 26 8.84 7.44 8.78
CA ASP A 26 8.55 6.24 8.00
C ASP A 26 9.39 5.09 8.55
N ASP A 27 8.79 3.91 8.61
CA ASP A 27 9.36 2.72 9.28
C ASP A 27 9.84 3.00 10.70
N ALA A 28 8.95 3.57 11.53
CA ALA A 28 9.23 4.03 12.89
C ALA A 28 9.89 2.94 13.77
N GLN A 29 9.56 1.67 13.55
CA GLN A 29 10.15 0.53 14.28
C GLN A 29 11.67 0.40 14.08
N GLN A 30 12.23 0.96 13.00
CA GLN A 30 13.65 0.93 12.68
C GLN A 30 14.40 2.18 13.18
N ARG A 31 13.69 3.12 13.82
CA ARG A 31 14.27 4.34 14.37
C ARG A 31 14.74 4.10 15.80
N GLU A 32 15.64 4.97 16.25
CA GLU A 32 16.12 4.91 17.63
C GLU A 32 14.97 5.32 18.57
N GLU A 33 14.80 4.57 19.66
CA GLU A 33 13.62 4.70 20.54
C GLU A 33 13.60 6.04 21.28
N THR A 34 14.77 6.54 21.68
CA THR A 34 14.93 7.85 22.32
C THR A 34 14.57 8.98 21.35
N GLU A 35 14.94 8.87 20.07
CA GLU A 35 14.52 9.81 19.01
C GLU A 35 12.99 9.88 18.90
N LEU A 36 12.32 8.72 18.83
CA LEU A 36 10.86 8.66 18.74
C LEU A 36 10.18 9.24 19.98
N PHE A 37 10.70 8.93 21.17
CA PHE A 37 10.20 9.46 22.42
C PHE A 37 10.28 10.99 22.49
N HIS A 38 11.43 11.57 22.13
CA HIS A 38 11.59 13.01 22.09
C HIS A 38 10.71 13.67 21.03
N ALA A 39 10.55 13.05 19.87
CA ALA A 39 9.65 13.56 18.84
C ALA A 39 8.19 13.54 19.29
N TRP A 40 7.77 12.49 20.02
CA TRP A 40 6.43 12.41 20.59
C TRP A 40 6.18 13.53 21.60
N ASN A 41 7.11 13.74 22.54
CA ASN A 41 6.97 14.82 23.53
C ASN A 41 6.93 16.19 22.84
N HIS A 42 7.83 16.44 21.89
CA HIS A 42 7.83 17.69 21.14
C HIS A 42 6.53 17.93 20.38
N ALA A 43 5.90 16.89 19.82
CA ALA A 43 4.60 17.01 19.15
C ALA A 43 3.49 17.47 20.10
N GLN A 44 3.48 16.94 21.34
CA GLN A 44 2.54 17.35 22.37
C GLN A 44 2.76 18.79 22.83
N ASP A 45 4.02 19.18 23.04
CA ASP A 45 4.37 20.52 23.53
C ASP A 45 4.13 21.61 22.48
N SER A 46 4.46 21.32 21.22
CA SER A 46 4.37 22.30 20.12
C SER A 46 2.99 22.33 19.43
N GLY A 47 2.15 21.32 19.66
CA GLY A 47 0.91 21.11 18.91
C GLY A 47 1.11 20.76 17.44
N ARG A 48 2.35 20.52 16.99
CA ARG A 48 2.65 20.13 15.62
C ARG A 48 2.45 18.62 15.44
N PRO A 49 1.77 18.17 14.37
CA PRO A 49 1.54 16.75 14.13
C PRO A 49 2.82 15.92 14.02
N LEU A 50 2.79 14.74 14.64
CA LEU A 50 3.75 13.66 14.44
C LEU A 50 3.01 12.47 13.81
N ILE A 51 3.51 12.00 12.66
CA ILE A 51 3.07 10.74 12.07
C ILE A 51 4.20 9.72 12.17
N MET A 52 3.88 8.55 12.71
CA MET A 52 4.72 7.36 12.69
C MET A 52 4.05 6.33 11.79
N VAL A 53 4.76 5.85 10.76
CA VAL A 53 4.33 4.72 9.94
C VAL A 53 5.05 3.48 10.46
N ALA A 54 4.31 2.43 10.78
CA ALA A 54 4.85 1.19 11.33
C ALA A 54 4.13 -0.02 10.74
N GLU A 55 4.87 -1.12 10.51
CA GLU A 55 4.29 -2.41 10.12
C GLU A 55 3.47 -2.99 11.27
N ASP A 56 4.07 -3.08 12.46
CA ASP A 56 3.42 -3.61 13.64
C ASP A 56 3.04 -2.51 14.63
N LEU A 57 2.08 -2.85 15.49
CA LEU A 57 1.64 -2.02 16.61
C LEU A 57 1.79 -2.82 17.89
N PRO A 58 1.81 -2.16 19.06
CA PRO A 58 1.70 -2.87 20.33
C PRO A 58 0.50 -3.84 20.33
N PRO A 59 0.66 -5.08 20.85
CA PRO A 59 1.83 -5.59 21.57
C PRO A 59 2.94 -6.18 20.69
N ALA A 60 2.73 -6.37 19.38
CA ALA A 60 3.73 -6.95 18.48
C ALA A 60 4.96 -6.04 18.33
N TRP A 61 4.75 -4.72 18.22
CA TRP A 61 5.81 -3.75 18.41
C TRP A 61 5.95 -3.43 19.91
N SER A 62 7.02 -3.93 20.53
CA SER A 62 7.33 -3.69 21.95
C SER A 62 8.71 -3.04 22.09
N PRO A 63 8.81 -1.71 22.08
CA PRO A 63 10.05 -1.01 22.39
C PRO A 63 10.62 -1.41 23.75
N ALA A 64 11.95 -1.37 23.89
CA ALA A 64 12.63 -1.63 25.15
C ALA A 64 12.44 -0.48 26.14
N LEU A 65 12.40 0.76 25.65
CA LEU A 65 12.17 1.98 26.42
C LEU A 65 10.73 2.02 26.97
N PRO A 66 10.53 1.90 28.30
CA PRO A 66 9.18 1.81 28.89
C PRO A 66 8.32 3.04 28.63
N ASP A 67 8.94 4.22 28.59
CA ASP A 67 8.25 5.48 28.33
C ASP A 67 7.68 5.50 26.90
N LEU A 68 8.48 5.14 25.90
CA LEU A 68 8.01 5.05 24.51
C LEU A 68 6.88 4.03 24.39
N LYS A 69 7.01 2.86 25.03
CA LYS A 69 5.95 1.84 25.03
C LYS A 69 4.62 2.40 25.55
N THR A 70 4.66 3.15 26.64
CA THR A 70 3.47 3.81 27.22
C THR A 70 2.90 4.87 26.28
N ARG A 71 3.75 5.67 25.62
CA ARG A 71 3.31 6.67 24.64
C ARG A 71 2.67 6.04 23.39
N LEU A 72 3.25 4.97 22.85
CA LEU A 72 2.68 4.25 21.71
C LEU A 72 1.31 3.64 22.06
N ALA A 73 1.14 3.12 23.28
CA ALA A 73 -0.12 2.53 23.72
C ALA A 73 -1.30 3.54 23.78
N ILE A 74 -1.02 4.82 24.03
CA ILE A 74 -2.04 5.88 24.07
C ILE A 74 -2.15 6.67 22.76
N THR A 75 -1.27 6.41 21.78
CA THR A 75 -1.26 7.15 20.52
C THR A 75 -2.36 6.63 19.59
N PRO A 76 -3.19 7.52 18.99
CA PRO A 76 -4.21 7.10 18.05
C PRO A 76 -3.64 6.35 16.85
N VAL A 77 -4.31 5.27 16.48
CA VAL A 77 -3.91 4.40 15.37
C VAL A 77 -4.90 4.54 14.22
N VAL A 78 -4.38 4.95 13.07
CA VAL A 78 -5.07 4.83 11.78
C VAL A 78 -4.53 3.61 11.04
N ARG A 79 -5.43 2.75 10.56
CA ARG A 79 -5.11 1.52 9.82
C ARG A 79 -5.67 1.61 8.40
N ILE A 80 -4.83 1.38 7.41
CA ILE A 80 -5.27 1.07 6.04
C ILE A 80 -5.49 -0.44 5.97
N ASN A 81 -6.69 -0.85 5.56
CA ASN A 81 -7.04 -2.25 5.41
C ASN A 81 -6.63 -2.77 4.02
N LEU A 82 -6.79 -4.07 3.78
CA LEU A 82 -6.79 -4.60 2.42
C LEU A 82 -7.92 -3.93 1.60
N PRO A 83 -7.76 -3.80 0.27
CA PRO A 83 -8.78 -3.21 -0.57
C PRO A 83 -10.04 -4.09 -0.60
N ASP A 84 -11.20 -3.45 -0.67
CA ASP A 84 -12.45 -4.10 -1.04
C ASP A 84 -12.55 -4.25 -2.57
N ASP A 85 -13.66 -4.78 -3.06
CA ASP A 85 -13.85 -5.06 -4.49
C ASP A 85 -13.80 -3.79 -5.34
N GLU A 86 -14.41 -2.71 -4.85
CA GLU A 86 -14.46 -1.43 -5.55
C GLU A 86 -13.06 -0.81 -5.62
N LEU A 87 -12.36 -0.75 -4.50
CA LEU A 87 -10.99 -0.21 -4.45
C LEU A 87 -10.03 -1.09 -5.25
N PHE A 88 -10.15 -2.42 -5.20
CA PHE A 88 -9.25 -3.31 -5.92
C PHE A 88 -9.40 -3.14 -7.44
N ALA A 89 -10.63 -3.06 -7.95
CA ALA A 89 -10.88 -2.75 -9.36
C ALA A 89 -10.34 -1.36 -9.74
N ALA A 90 -10.57 -0.34 -8.89
CA ALA A 90 -10.06 1.01 -9.11
C ALA A 90 -8.53 1.07 -9.13
N LEU A 91 -7.85 0.31 -8.26
CA LEU A 91 -6.38 0.20 -8.24
C LEU A 91 -5.84 -0.41 -9.53
N ILE A 92 -6.47 -1.48 -10.03
CA ILE A 92 -6.09 -2.09 -11.31
C ILE A 92 -6.23 -1.06 -12.44
N GLN A 93 -7.38 -0.38 -12.53
CA GLN A 93 -7.61 0.68 -13.51
C GLN A 93 -6.56 1.79 -13.42
N LEU A 94 -6.29 2.28 -12.21
CA LEU A 94 -5.30 3.33 -11.95
C LEU A 94 -3.91 2.90 -12.44
N HIS A 95 -3.47 1.68 -12.10
CA HIS A 95 -2.16 1.19 -12.52
C HIS A 95 -2.03 1.03 -14.05
N PHE A 96 -3.10 0.71 -14.76
CA PHE A 96 -3.10 0.76 -16.23
C PHE A 96 -3.04 2.20 -16.74
N ALA A 97 -3.83 3.10 -16.15
CA ALA A 97 -3.86 4.51 -16.53
C ALA A 97 -2.50 5.20 -16.34
N ASP A 98 -1.78 4.88 -15.26
CA ASP A 98 -0.41 5.37 -15.00
C ASP A 98 0.59 4.95 -16.10
N ARG A 99 0.27 3.90 -16.87
CA ARG A 99 1.04 3.42 -18.03
C ARG A 99 0.50 3.92 -19.37
N GLY A 100 -0.51 4.81 -19.35
CA GLY A 100 -1.20 5.28 -20.55
C GLY A 100 -2.05 4.21 -21.23
N LEU A 101 -2.39 3.13 -20.51
CA LEU A 101 -3.20 2.03 -21.02
C LEU A 101 -4.63 2.10 -20.49
N HIS A 102 -5.59 1.73 -21.34
CA HIS A 102 -6.99 1.59 -20.96
C HIS A 102 -7.36 0.11 -20.95
N ILE A 103 -7.73 -0.41 -19.79
CA ILE A 103 -8.20 -1.80 -19.64
C ILE A 103 -9.69 -1.92 -20.01
N PRO A 104 -10.06 -2.84 -20.93
CA PRO A 104 -11.46 -3.14 -21.21
C PRO A 104 -12.21 -3.64 -19.95
N GLY A 105 -13.49 -3.27 -19.82
CA GLY A 105 -14.28 -3.57 -18.61
C GLY A 105 -14.46 -5.06 -18.31
N ASP A 106 -14.51 -5.91 -19.34
CA ASP A 106 -14.57 -7.37 -19.21
C ASP A 106 -13.24 -7.94 -18.67
N ALA A 107 -12.12 -7.44 -19.16
CA ALA A 107 -10.79 -7.79 -18.67
C ALA A 107 -10.56 -7.31 -17.24
N LEU A 108 -11.03 -6.10 -16.90
CA LEU A 108 -10.96 -5.59 -15.53
C LEU A 108 -11.74 -6.49 -14.56
N ARG A 109 -12.99 -6.80 -14.88
CA ARG A 109 -13.83 -7.70 -14.07
C ARG A 109 -13.17 -9.06 -13.91
N PHE A 110 -12.61 -9.60 -15.00
CA PHE A 110 -11.87 -10.86 -14.95
C PHE A 110 -10.69 -10.80 -13.96
N MET A 111 -9.92 -9.71 -13.96
CA MET A 111 -8.81 -9.53 -13.03
C MET A 111 -9.30 -9.39 -11.59
N SER A 112 -10.31 -8.55 -11.33
CA SER A 112 -10.83 -8.30 -9.98
C SER A 112 -11.41 -9.56 -9.34
N ASP A 113 -12.06 -10.42 -10.12
CA ASP A 113 -12.75 -11.61 -9.61
C ASP A 113 -11.80 -12.78 -9.34
N ARG A 114 -10.61 -12.78 -9.96
CA ARG A 114 -9.68 -13.94 -9.96
C ARG A 114 -8.40 -13.71 -9.17
N LEU A 115 -7.96 -12.48 -9.03
CA LEU A 115 -6.72 -12.16 -8.34
C LEU A 115 -6.92 -12.06 -6.84
N HIS A 116 -5.85 -12.34 -6.09
CA HIS A 116 -5.85 -12.07 -4.65
C HIS A 116 -5.97 -10.56 -4.40
N ARG A 117 -6.93 -10.17 -3.55
CA ARG A 117 -7.28 -8.77 -3.30
C ARG A 117 -6.30 -8.11 -2.33
N ASP A 118 -5.14 -7.73 -2.87
CA ASP A 118 -4.14 -6.93 -2.15
C ASP A 118 -3.42 -5.95 -3.09
N TYR A 119 -2.83 -4.90 -2.52
CA TYR A 119 -2.17 -3.83 -3.27
C TYR A 119 -0.98 -4.31 -4.11
N TRP A 120 -0.22 -5.28 -3.61
CA TRP A 120 0.94 -5.82 -4.30
C TRP A 120 0.52 -6.63 -5.54
N THR A 121 -0.50 -7.47 -5.39
CA THR A 121 -1.05 -8.28 -6.47
C THR A 121 -1.62 -7.41 -7.60
N ALA A 122 -2.33 -6.31 -7.27
CA ALA A 122 -2.81 -5.37 -8.29
C ALA A 122 -1.66 -4.79 -9.12
N GLU A 123 -0.62 -4.26 -8.46
CA GLU A 123 0.56 -3.68 -9.12
C GLU A 123 1.30 -4.72 -9.99
N ARG A 124 1.53 -5.91 -9.44
CA ARG A 124 2.23 -7.01 -10.14
C ARG A 124 1.46 -7.52 -11.34
N ALA A 125 0.14 -7.67 -11.22
CA ALA A 125 -0.70 -8.18 -12.30
C ALA A 125 -0.70 -7.22 -13.50
N VAL A 126 -0.81 -5.92 -13.25
CA VAL A 126 -0.74 -4.90 -14.30
C VAL A 126 0.63 -4.89 -14.97
N GLU A 127 1.73 -5.00 -14.20
CA GLU A 127 3.08 -5.10 -14.78
C GLU A 127 3.27 -6.34 -15.64
N ALA A 128 2.73 -7.49 -15.21
CA ALA A 128 2.81 -8.73 -15.98
C ALA A 128 2.05 -8.61 -17.30
N VAL A 129 0.83 -8.06 -17.28
CA VAL A 129 0.01 -7.83 -18.47
C VAL A 129 0.69 -6.86 -19.43
N ASP A 130 1.21 -5.74 -18.94
CA ASP A 130 1.89 -4.72 -19.75
C ASP A 130 3.12 -5.31 -20.45
N ARG A 131 3.99 -5.99 -19.68
CA ARG A 131 5.18 -6.66 -20.22
C ARG A 131 4.82 -7.68 -21.30
N PHE A 132 3.79 -8.49 -21.04
CA PHE A 132 3.32 -9.50 -22.00
C PHE A 132 2.77 -8.86 -23.28
N ALA A 133 1.94 -7.82 -23.15
CA ALA A 133 1.37 -7.12 -24.30
C ALA A 133 2.46 -6.48 -25.18
N ILE A 134 3.50 -5.92 -24.57
CA ILE A 134 4.68 -5.39 -25.29
C ILE A 134 5.42 -6.51 -26.02
N ALA A 135 5.71 -7.63 -25.35
CA ALA A 135 6.45 -8.75 -25.94
C ALA A 135 5.72 -9.36 -27.14
N GLU A 136 4.40 -9.54 -27.02
CA GLU A 136 3.54 -10.13 -28.06
C GLU A 136 3.09 -9.11 -29.12
N ARG A 137 3.42 -7.82 -28.95
CA ARG A 137 2.87 -6.70 -29.74
C ARG A 137 1.33 -6.75 -29.81
N ALA A 138 0.71 -7.19 -28.72
CA ALA A 138 -0.72 -7.41 -28.64
C ALA A 138 -1.45 -6.19 -28.09
N ARG A 139 -2.70 -5.99 -28.53
CA ARG A 139 -3.60 -5.03 -27.89
C ARG A 139 -4.07 -5.55 -26.54
N LEU A 140 -4.33 -4.63 -25.61
CA LEU A 140 -4.93 -4.98 -24.33
C LEU A 140 -6.38 -5.44 -24.55
N SER A 141 -6.65 -6.70 -24.22
CA SER A 141 -7.94 -7.37 -24.38
C SER A 141 -8.06 -8.51 -23.35
N LEU A 142 -9.27 -8.99 -23.07
CA LEU A 142 -9.47 -10.12 -22.16
C LEU A 142 -8.60 -11.35 -22.51
N PRO A 143 -8.50 -11.81 -23.78
CA PRO A 143 -7.59 -12.89 -24.16
C PRO A 143 -6.12 -12.60 -23.83
N THR A 144 -5.64 -11.38 -24.09
CA THR A 144 -4.26 -10.96 -23.78
C THR A 144 -4.01 -10.99 -22.27
N VAL A 145 -4.91 -10.42 -21.48
CA VAL A 145 -4.83 -10.40 -20.01
C VAL A 145 -4.80 -11.81 -19.45
N ARG A 146 -5.69 -12.68 -19.90
CA ARG A 146 -5.77 -14.06 -19.45
C ARG A 146 -4.48 -14.83 -19.72
N ARG A 147 -3.92 -14.72 -20.93
CA ARG A 147 -2.63 -15.35 -21.29
C ARG A 147 -1.50 -14.81 -20.40
N ALA A 148 -1.42 -13.50 -20.23
CA ALA A 148 -0.37 -12.87 -19.41
C ALA A 148 -0.42 -13.33 -17.94
N LEU A 149 -1.62 -13.38 -17.34
CA LEU A 149 -1.79 -13.80 -15.95
C LEU A 149 -1.53 -15.30 -15.76
N ALA A 150 -1.87 -16.12 -16.75
CA ALA A 150 -1.53 -17.55 -16.75
C ALA A 150 -0.01 -17.77 -16.84
N GLU A 151 0.68 -17.05 -17.74
CA GLU A 151 2.14 -17.11 -17.87
C GLU A 151 2.85 -16.65 -16.58
N ALA A 152 2.33 -15.59 -15.95
CA ALA A 152 2.81 -15.09 -14.67
C ALA A 152 2.41 -15.97 -13.47
N ARG A 153 1.66 -17.06 -13.69
CA ARG A 153 1.13 -17.98 -12.67
C ARG A 153 0.33 -17.27 -11.57
N MET A 154 -0.37 -16.19 -11.94
CA MET A 154 -1.24 -15.45 -11.02
C MET A 154 -2.66 -16.00 -11.00
N ILE A 155 -3.02 -16.81 -12.00
CA ILE A 155 -4.28 -17.55 -12.11
C ILE A 155 -3.99 -19.01 -12.50
N GLY A 156 -4.88 -19.92 -12.13
CA GLY A 156 -4.78 -21.33 -12.56
C GLY A 156 -5.03 -21.51 -14.06
N GLU A 157 -4.44 -22.56 -14.66
CA GLU A 157 -4.50 -22.85 -16.11
C GLU A 157 -5.91 -23.13 -16.67
N ALA A 158 -6.93 -23.28 -15.81
CA ALA A 158 -8.31 -23.59 -16.19
C ALA A 158 -9.25 -22.37 -16.29
N ALA A 159 -8.71 -21.14 -16.40
CA ALA A 159 -9.47 -19.88 -16.43
C ALA A 159 -9.73 -19.31 -17.84
#